data_AF-A0A6N8UTG7-F1
#
_entry.id   AF-A0A6N8UTG7-F1
#
_cell.length_a   1.000
_cell.length_b   1.000
_cell.length_c   1.000
_cell.angle_alpha   90.00
_cell.angle_beta   90.00
_cell.angle_gamma   90.00
#
_symmetry.space_group_name_H-M   'P 1'
#
loop_
_entity.id
_entity.type
_entity.pdbx_description
1 polymer ?
#
loop_
_entity_poly.entity_id
_entity_poly.type
_entity_poly.pdbx_seq_one_letter_code
_entity_poly.pdbx_strand_id
1 'polypeptide(L)'
;MENLERLREATSLKDIARIFGVQPKTISFLIYVLPAEHRYHTFEIPKQSGGMRTINAPEPRLKMIQRRLADCLYKCTGEIYGEPPKRLLSHGFLRSRSIFTNASIHNSRRYVLNLDLEDFFPSFNFGRVRGFFIKDSRFKLH
;
A
#
# COMPACT_ATOMS: atom_id res chain seq x y z
N MET A 1 -11.46 18.40 -7.71
CA MET A 1 -11.69 17.69 -6.43
C MET A 1 -10.46 16.88 -6.10
N GLU A 2 -9.96 17.04 -4.88
CA GLU A 2 -8.88 16.23 -4.30
C GLU A 2 -9.28 14.75 -4.22
N ASN A 3 -8.32 13.85 -4.33
CA ASN A 3 -8.58 12.40 -4.36
C ASN A 3 -9.13 11.91 -3.02
N LEU A 4 -8.66 12.50 -1.92
CA LEU A 4 -9.10 12.18 -0.57
C LEU A 4 -10.59 12.47 -0.37
N GLU A 5 -11.07 13.65 -0.79
CA GLU A 5 -12.49 14.00 -0.72
C GLU A 5 -13.35 13.04 -1.54
N ARG A 6 -12.90 12.70 -2.76
CA ARG A 6 -13.62 11.70 -3.58
C ARG A 6 -13.73 10.34 -2.87
N LEU A 7 -12.70 9.91 -2.13
CA LEU A 7 -12.76 8.68 -1.35
C LEU A 7 -13.69 8.81 -0.14
N ARG A 8 -13.74 9.97 0.51
CA ARG A 8 -14.65 10.23 1.64
C ARG A 8 -16.12 10.23 1.21
N GLU A 9 -16.39 10.75 0.02
CA GLU A 9 -17.74 10.79 -0.59
C GLU A 9 -18.16 9.46 -1.23
N ALA A 10 -17.23 8.54 -1.50
CA ALA A 10 -17.51 7.31 -2.22
C ALA A 10 -18.24 6.26 -1.36
N THR A 11 -19.56 6.24 -1.45
CA THR A 11 -20.42 5.30 -0.70
C THR A 11 -20.79 4.03 -1.47
N SER A 12 -20.38 3.92 -2.74
CA SER A 12 -20.72 2.78 -3.58
C SER A 12 -19.53 2.23 -4.37
N LEU A 13 -19.65 0.96 -4.79
CA LEU A 13 -18.69 0.32 -5.70
C LEU A 13 -18.53 1.09 -7.02
N LYS A 14 -19.59 1.74 -7.50
CA LYS A 14 -19.55 2.55 -8.73
C LYS A 14 -18.66 3.79 -8.54
N ASP A 15 -18.68 4.41 -7.36
CA ASP A 15 -17.84 5.56 -7.07
C ASP A 15 -16.37 5.16 -6.99
N ILE A 16 -16.06 4.03 -6.34
CA ILE A 16 -14.70 3.47 -6.33
C ILE A 16 -14.23 3.16 -7.76
N ALA A 17 -15.09 2.56 -8.59
CA ALA A 17 -14.77 2.29 -9.99
C ALA A 17 -14.48 3.57 -10.78
N ARG A 18 -15.24 4.65 -10.55
CA ARG A 18 -15.00 5.98 -11.13
C ARG A 18 -13.69 6.59 -10.65
N ILE A 19 -13.35 6.46 -9.37
CA ILE A 19 -12.08 6.96 -8.80
C ILE A 19 -10.90 6.22 -9.42
N PHE A 20 -11.01 4.91 -9.55
CA PHE A 20 -9.97 4.10 -10.17
C PHE A 20 -10.02 4.15 -11.70
N GLY A 21 -11.02 4.78 -12.35
CA GLY A 21 -11.12 4.85 -13.81
C GLY A 21 -11.30 3.49 -14.49
N VAL A 22 -12.03 2.58 -13.85
CA VAL A 22 -12.33 1.23 -14.36
C VAL A 22 -13.84 1.02 -14.43
N GLN A 23 -14.27 -0.02 -15.15
CA GLN A 23 -15.68 -0.38 -15.19
C GLN A 23 -16.10 -1.03 -13.84
N PRO A 24 -17.29 -0.72 -13.30
CA PRO A 24 -17.77 -1.31 -12.05
C PRO A 24 -17.75 -2.85 -12.05
N LYS A 25 -18.06 -3.48 -13.19
CA LYS A 25 -18.00 -4.94 -13.34
C LYS A 25 -16.60 -5.50 -13.07
N THR A 26 -15.53 -4.76 -13.33
CA THR A 26 -14.16 -5.20 -13.05
C THR A 26 -13.92 -5.34 -11.55
N ILE A 27 -14.35 -4.36 -10.77
CA ILE A 27 -14.22 -4.40 -9.30
C ILE A 27 -15.17 -5.47 -8.73
N SER A 28 -16.42 -5.49 -9.18
CA SER A 28 -17.41 -6.48 -8.74
C SER A 28 -16.95 -7.90 -9.00
N PHE A 29 -16.36 -8.17 -10.17
CA PHE A 29 -15.81 -9.47 -10.50
C PHE A 29 -14.70 -9.88 -9.53
N LEU A 30 -13.74 -8.99 -9.25
CA LEU A 30 -12.63 -9.31 -8.36
C LEU A 30 -13.06 -9.58 -6.91
N ILE A 31 -14.06 -8.85 -6.42
CA ILE A 31 -14.51 -8.97 -5.03
C ILE A 31 -15.42 -10.20 -4.86
N TYR A 32 -16.39 -10.38 -5.76
CA TYR A 32 -17.50 -11.31 -5.56
C TYR A 32 -17.47 -12.56 -6.44
N VAL A 33 -16.80 -12.53 -7.59
CA VAL A 33 -16.84 -13.63 -8.58
C VAL A 33 -15.55 -14.41 -8.62
N LEU A 34 -14.39 -13.74 -8.57
CA LEU A 34 -13.08 -14.37 -8.62
C LEU A 34 -12.80 -15.12 -7.30
N PRO A 35 -12.67 -16.46 -7.32
CA PRO A 35 -12.37 -17.23 -6.12
C PRO A 35 -11.01 -16.83 -5.54
N ALA A 36 -10.86 -16.92 -4.22
CA ALA A 36 -9.70 -16.40 -3.51
C ALA A 36 -8.38 -17.06 -3.96
N GLU A 37 -8.43 -18.35 -4.22
CA GLU A 37 -7.33 -19.19 -4.70
C GLU A 37 -6.84 -18.80 -6.11
N HIS A 38 -7.66 -18.10 -6.89
CA HIS A 38 -7.28 -17.61 -8.22
C HIS A 38 -6.79 -16.15 -8.21
N ARG A 39 -6.81 -15.47 -7.05
CA ARG A 39 -6.38 -14.07 -6.91
C ARG A 39 -4.85 -13.91 -6.87
N TYR A 40 -4.16 -14.98 -6.51
CA TYR A 40 -2.72 -14.97 -6.39
C TYR A 40 -2.16 -16.28 -6.94
N HIS A 41 -1.01 -16.20 -7.60
CA HIS A 41 -0.19 -17.36 -7.88
C HIS A 41 1.01 -17.34 -6.94
N THR A 42 1.26 -18.49 -6.34
CA THR A 42 2.32 -18.68 -5.36
C THR A 42 3.51 -19.37 -6.03
N PHE A 43 4.70 -18.82 -5.84
CA PHE A 43 5.94 -19.43 -6.28
C PHE A 43 7.07 -19.09 -5.31
N GLU A 44 8.18 -19.81 -5.38
CA GLU A 44 9.31 -19.59 -4.47
C GLU A 44 10.51 -19.01 -5.21
N ILE A 45 11.26 -18.14 -4.52
CA ILE A 45 12.55 -17.62 -4.99
C ILE A 45 13.61 -17.81 -3.90
N PRO A 46 14.89 -18.04 -4.24
CA PRO A 46 15.94 -18.15 -3.25
C PRO A 46 16.17 -16.83 -2.52
N LYS A 47 16.37 -16.89 -1.19
CA LYS A 47 16.83 -15.74 -0.40
C LYS A 47 18.34 -15.56 -0.57
N GLN A 48 18.82 -14.31 -0.47
CA GLN A 48 20.25 -14.02 -0.44
C GLN A 48 20.96 -14.65 0.77
N SER A 49 20.26 -14.75 1.90
CA SER A 49 20.76 -15.36 3.14
C SER A 49 20.61 -16.89 3.19
N GLY A 50 20.18 -17.53 2.11
CA GLY A 50 19.81 -18.95 2.08
C GLY A 50 18.34 -19.23 2.43
N GLY A 51 17.84 -20.37 1.97
CA GLY A 51 16.43 -20.78 2.05
C GLY A 51 15.55 -20.19 0.95
N MET A 52 14.24 -20.46 1.02
CA MET A 52 13.25 -20.02 0.04
C MET A 52 12.38 -18.89 0.57
N ARG A 53 11.95 -17.99 -0.32
CA ARG A 53 10.93 -16.96 -0.08
C ARG A 53 9.73 -17.26 -0.96
N THR A 54 8.62 -17.56 -0.33
CA THR A 54 7.32 -17.67 -0.99
C THR A 54 6.86 -16.28 -1.44
N ILE A 55 6.51 -16.14 -2.71
CA ILE A 55 5.97 -14.94 -3.33
C ILE A 55 4.54 -15.22 -3.73
N ASN A 56 3.61 -14.37 -3.27
CA ASN A 56 2.22 -14.38 -3.70
C ASN A 56 2.02 -13.23 -4.68
N ALA A 57 2.04 -13.52 -5.97
CA ALA A 57 1.89 -12.50 -7.00
C ALA A 57 0.42 -12.41 -7.46
N PRO A 58 -0.17 -11.21 -7.45
CA PRO A 58 -1.58 -11.04 -7.82
C PRO A 58 -1.79 -11.35 -9.30
N GLU A 59 -2.97 -11.85 -9.65
CA GLU A 59 -3.32 -12.01 -11.06
C GLU A 59 -3.42 -10.63 -11.76
N PRO A 60 -3.24 -10.56 -13.09
CA PRO A 60 -3.03 -9.27 -13.78
C PRO A 60 -4.13 -8.23 -13.54
N ARG A 61 -5.39 -8.66 -13.39
CA ARG A 61 -6.53 -7.76 -13.16
C ARG A 61 -6.50 -7.17 -11.74
N LEU A 62 -6.30 -7.99 -10.71
CA LEU A 62 -6.09 -7.52 -9.34
C LEU A 62 -4.86 -6.61 -9.25
N LYS A 63 -3.74 -6.99 -9.88
CA LYS A 63 -2.52 -6.18 -9.91
C LYS A 63 -2.77 -4.78 -10.48
N MET A 64 -3.56 -4.68 -11.56
CA MET A 64 -3.95 -3.40 -12.12
C MET A 64 -4.73 -2.56 -11.11
N ILE A 65 -5.76 -3.13 -10.46
CA ILE A 65 -6.56 -2.40 -9.46
C ILE A 65 -5.72 -1.99 -8.26
N GLN A 66 -4.84 -2.85 -7.75
CA GLN A 66 -3.93 -2.55 -6.65
C GLN A 66 -2.98 -1.40 -6.99
N ARG A 67 -2.47 -1.33 -8.23
CA ARG A 67 -1.67 -0.18 -8.69
C ARG A 67 -2.47 1.11 -8.70
N ARG A 68 -3.71 1.08 -9.21
CA ARG A 68 -4.58 2.27 -9.23
C ARG A 68 -4.95 2.73 -7.82
N LEU A 69 -5.20 1.79 -6.91
CA LEU A 69 -5.38 2.07 -5.48
C LEU A 69 -4.11 2.71 -4.89
N ALA A 70 -2.93 2.14 -5.13
CA ALA A 70 -1.67 2.69 -4.63
C ALA A 70 -1.43 4.12 -5.13
N ASP A 71 -1.66 4.38 -6.42
CA ASP A 71 -1.54 5.72 -6.99
C ASP A 71 -2.53 6.71 -6.37
N CYS A 72 -3.77 6.28 -6.15
CA CYS A 72 -4.78 7.08 -5.47
C CYS A 72 -4.35 7.43 -4.03
N LEU A 73 -3.87 6.44 -3.28
CA LEU A 73 -3.39 6.64 -1.92
C LEU A 73 -2.15 7.55 -1.87
N TYR A 74 -1.23 7.44 -2.82
CA TYR A 74 -0.09 8.37 -2.91
C TYR A 74 -0.55 9.81 -3.11
N LYS A 75 -1.56 10.04 -3.96
CA LYS A 75 -2.14 11.38 -4.12
C LYS A 75 -2.78 11.87 -2.83
N CYS A 76 -3.57 11.03 -2.15
CA CYS A 76 -4.16 11.36 -0.85
C CYS A 76 -3.09 11.70 0.18
N THR A 77 -1.97 10.95 0.23
CA THR A 77 -0.87 11.28 1.14
C THR A 77 -0.23 12.62 0.79
N GLY A 78 -0.09 12.95 -0.50
CA GLY A 78 0.37 14.27 -0.93
C GLY A 78 -0.58 15.40 -0.49
N GLU A 79 -1.89 15.17 -0.58
CA GLU A 79 -2.93 16.10 -0.12
C GLU A 79 -2.90 16.28 1.41
N ILE A 80 -2.69 15.19 2.16
CA ILE A 80 -2.67 15.20 3.64
C ILE A 80 -1.42 15.88 4.20
N TYR A 81 -0.25 15.58 3.65
CA TYR A 81 1.02 16.02 4.21
C TYR A 81 1.59 17.26 3.51
N GLY A 82 1.12 17.58 2.31
CA GLY A 82 1.69 18.64 1.49
C GLY A 82 3.17 18.39 1.20
N GLU A 83 4.01 19.35 1.58
CA GLU A 83 5.46 19.18 1.54
C GLU A 83 5.95 18.18 2.60
N PRO A 84 6.95 17.34 2.27
CA PRO A 84 7.50 16.41 3.24
C PRO A 84 8.00 17.15 4.49
N PRO A 85 7.70 16.66 5.71
CA PRO A 85 8.17 17.30 6.93
C PRO A 85 9.69 17.41 6.93
N LYS A 86 10.23 18.48 7.54
CA LYS A 86 11.69 18.73 7.65
C LYS A 86 12.47 17.50 8.16
N ARG A 87 11.83 16.65 8.97
CA ARG A 87 12.38 15.38 9.45
C ARG A 87 11.40 14.25 9.17
N LEU A 88 11.65 13.48 8.12
CA LEU A 88 10.91 12.26 7.82
C LEU A 88 11.37 11.13 8.72
N LEU A 89 10.40 10.37 9.24
CA LEU A 89 10.65 9.19 10.07
C LEU A 89 10.75 7.90 9.27
N SER A 90 10.33 7.91 8.00
CA SER A 90 10.39 6.76 7.10
C SER A 90 10.96 7.16 5.75
N HIS A 91 11.76 6.28 5.16
CA HIS A 91 12.21 6.35 3.77
C HIS A 91 11.60 5.22 2.92
N GLY A 92 11.05 4.19 3.56
CA GLY A 92 10.46 3.03 2.88
C GLY A 92 9.17 3.41 2.17
N PHE A 93 9.02 2.95 0.92
CA PHE A 93 7.80 3.12 0.10
C PHE A 93 7.36 4.58 -0.10
N LEU A 94 8.25 5.56 0.06
CA LEU A 94 7.95 6.96 -0.21
C LEU A 94 8.48 7.39 -1.57
N ARG A 95 7.72 8.24 -2.26
CA ARG A 95 8.18 8.90 -3.48
C ARG A 95 9.38 9.79 -3.18
N SER A 96 10.33 9.87 -4.11
CA SER A 96 11.55 10.68 -3.98
C SER A 96 12.45 10.31 -2.80
N ARG A 97 12.29 9.10 -2.24
CA ARG A 97 13.17 8.52 -1.22
C ARG A 97 13.75 7.21 -1.71
N SER A 98 14.90 6.86 -1.16
CA SER A 98 15.67 5.70 -1.59
C SER A 98 16.49 5.13 -0.43
N ILE A 99 17.00 3.92 -0.63
CA ILE A 99 17.97 3.28 0.27
C ILE A 99 19.17 4.20 0.55
N PHE A 100 19.58 5.01 -0.44
CA PHE A 100 20.67 5.97 -0.29
C PHE A 100 20.32 7.11 0.65
N THR A 101 19.14 7.73 0.47
CA THR A 101 18.70 8.81 1.38
C THR A 101 18.55 8.34 2.83
N ASN A 102 18.18 7.07 3.04
CA ASN A 102 18.12 6.47 4.37
C ASN A 102 19.52 6.25 4.93
N ALA A 103 20.45 5.68 4.16
CA ALA A 103 21.82 5.45 4.60
C ALA A 103 22.57 6.75 4.95
N SER A 104 22.32 7.83 4.19
CA SER A 104 23.00 9.12 4.37
C SER A 104 22.82 9.71 5.77
N ILE A 105 21.63 9.62 6.38
CA ILE A 105 21.39 10.16 7.73
C ILE A 105 22.12 9.38 8.84
N HIS A 106 22.48 8.12 8.55
CA HIS A 106 23.21 7.22 9.43
C HIS A 106 24.72 7.22 9.19
N ASN A 107 25.20 7.93 8.16
CA ASN A 107 26.62 8.02 7.88
C ASN A 107 27.37 8.70 9.04
N SER A 108 28.58 8.24 9.32
CA SER A 108 29.46 8.77 10.38
C SER A 108 28.86 8.74 11.80
N ARG A 109 27.83 7.90 12.04
CA ARG A 109 27.30 7.67 13.39
C ARG A 109 28.13 6.61 14.08
N ARG A 110 28.61 6.93 15.29
CA ARG A 110 29.41 6.02 16.12
C ARG A 110 28.66 4.72 16.48
N TYR A 111 27.34 4.80 16.63
CA TYR A 111 26.48 3.66 16.96
C TYR A 111 25.23 3.70 16.08
N VAL A 112 24.84 2.54 15.55
CA VAL A 112 23.63 2.34 14.76
C VAL A 112 22.89 1.12 15.30
N LEU A 113 21.63 1.30 15.69
CA LEU A 113 20.75 0.20 16.10
C LEU A 113 20.03 -0.32 14.86
N ASN A 114 20.19 -1.62 14.58
CA ASN A 114 19.46 -2.31 13.52
C ASN A 114 18.33 -3.15 14.13
N LEU A 115 17.11 -2.94 13.66
CA LEU A 115 15.92 -3.66 14.09
C LEU A 115 15.16 -4.15 12.86
N ASP A 116 14.62 -5.35 12.94
CA ASP A 116 13.75 -5.92 11.92
C ASP A 116 12.50 -6.54 12.57
N LEU A 117 11.40 -6.59 11.81
CA LEU A 117 10.14 -7.16 12.27
C LEU A 117 9.91 -8.50 11.57
N GLU A 118 9.74 -9.56 12.37
CA GLU A 118 9.37 -10.88 11.87
C GLU A 118 7.97 -10.83 11.22
N ASP A 119 7.85 -11.46 10.05
CA ASP A 119 6.60 -11.60 9.30
C ASP A 119 5.74 -10.31 9.20
N PHE A 120 6.40 -9.18 8.94
CA PHE A 120 5.76 -7.87 8.90
C PHE A 120 4.48 -7.86 8.05
N PHE A 121 4.51 -8.28 6.78
CA PHE A 121 3.34 -8.24 5.91
C PHE A 121 2.25 -9.25 6.30
N PRO A 122 2.55 -10.54 6.54
CA PRO A 122 1.56 -11.50 7.04
C PRO A 122 0.87 -11.08 8.35
N SER A 123 1.54 -10.28 9.20
CA SER A 123 0.96 -9.80 10.47
C SER A 123 -0.22 -8.83 10.31
N PHE A 124 -0.45 -8.26 9.13
CA PHE A 124 -1.58 -7.36 8.88
C PHE A 124 -2.84 -8.14 8.48
N ASN A 125 -3.86 -8.07 9.32
CA ASN A 125 -5.20 -8.57 8.98
C ASN A 125 -6.09 -7.46 8.37
N PHE A 126 -7.17 -7.88 7.70
CA PHE A 126 -8.16 -6.98 7.10
C PHE A 126 -8.71 -5.94 8.08
N GLY A 127 -9.02 -6.36 9.32
CA GLY A 127 -9.55 -5.48 10.36
C GLY A 127 -8.59 -4.34 10.73
N ARG A 128 -7.28 -4.60 10.77
CA ARG A 128 -6.26 -3.59 11.04
C ARG A 128 -6.18 -2.56 9.92
N VAL A 129 -6.21 -3.00 8.66
CA VAL A 129 -6.19 -2.10 7.49
C VAL A 129 -7.46 -1.26 7.44
N ARG A 130 -8.64 -1.87 7.60
CA ARG A 130 -9.92 -1.17 7.65
C ARG A 130 -9.97 -0.17 8.81
N GLY A 131 -9.57 -0.60 10.00
CA GLY A 131 -9.55 0.23 11.20
C GLY A 131 -8.65 1.46 11.05
N PHE A 132 -7.50 1.33 10.40
CA PHE A 132 -6.64 2.46 10.07
C PHE A 132 -7.39 3.51 9.24
N PHE A 133 -7.98 3.12 8.11
CA PHE A 133 -8.65 4.09 7.23
C PHE A 133 -9.87 4.79 7.86
N ILE A 134 -10.56 4.12 8.78
CA ILE A 134 -11.71 4.68 9.50
C ILE A 134 -11.27 5.61 10.64
N LYS A 135 -10.28 5.19 11.44
CA LYS A 135 -9.89 5.88 12.68
C LYS A 135 -8.81 6.92 12.51
N ASP A 136 -8.01 6.85 11.44
CA ASP A 136 -6.98 7.84 11.16
C ASP A 136 -7.63 9.20 10.90
N SER A 137 -7.22 10.22 11.67
CA SER A 137 -7.81 11.55 11.64
C SER A 137 -7.58 12.32 10.32
N ARG A 138 -6.65 11.85 9.49
CA ARG A 138 -6.33 12.45 8.20
C ARG A 138 -7.07 11.75 7.07
N PHE A 139 -7.21 10.43 7.12
CA PHE A 139 -8.04 9.72 6.14
C PHE A 139 -9.54 9.88 6.42
N LYS A 140 -10.02 9.50 7.61
CA LYS A 140 -11.43 9.55 8.03
C LYS A 140 -12.40 8.97 6.98
N LEU A 141 -12.10 7.78 6.46
CA LEU A 141 -13.01 7.04 5.59
C LEU A 141 -14.11 6.35 6.41
N HIS A 142 -15.06 5.69 5.73
CA HIS A 142 -16.25 5.08 6.33
C HIS A 142 -16.30 3.54 6.17
#